data_AF-A0A3P8KSB6-F1
#
_entry.id   AF-A0A3P8KSB6-F1
#
_cell.length_a   1.000
_cell.length_b   1.000
_cell.length_c   1.000
_cell.angle_alpha   90.00
_cell.angle_beta   90.00
_cell.angle_gamma   90.00
#
_symmetry.space_group_name_H-M   'P 1'
#
loop_
_entity.id
_entity.type
_entity.pdbx_description
1 polymer ?
#
loop_
_entity_poly.entity_id
_entity_poly.type
_entity_poly.pdbx_seq_one_letter_code
_entity_poly.pdbx_strand_id
1 'polypeptide(L)'
;MVSSMLNAIPEFVTRGLQIAGGFIVVVGYAMVLRMMGVKYLMPFFFLGFLAGGYLNFSLLAFGGVGVIIALIYIQLNPQWRKPEPQASAASSTALDQLDD
;
A
#
# COMPACT_ATOMS: atom_id res chain seq x y z
N MET A 1 21.53 -19.52 39.73
CA MET A 1 21.32 -18.11 40.15
C MET A 1 20.38 -17.34 39.21
N VAL A 2 20.47 -17.46 37.87
CA VAL A 2 19.56 -16.76 36.95
C VAL A 2 18.13 -17.35 36.90
N SER A 3 17.97 -18.68 37.03
CA SER A 3 16.63 -19.30 37.02
C SER A 3 15.76 -18.91 38.22
N SER A 4 16.36 -18.58 39.37
CA SER A 4 15.64 -18.09 40.56
C SER A 4 15.15 -16.65 40.37
N MET A 5 15.89 -15.84 39.60
CA MET A 5 15.49 -14.48 39.23
C MET A 5 14.39 -14.48 38.16
N LEU A 6 14.40 -15.43 37.22
CA LEU A 6 13.29 -15.59 36.26
C LEU A 6 12.01 -16.16 36.90
N ASN A 7 12.12 -17.04 37.89
CA ASN A 7 10.96 -17.53 38.66
C ASN A 7 10.37 -16.49 39.63
N ALA A 8 11.08 -15.38 39.88
CA ALA A 8 10.58 -14.26 40.67
C ALA A 8 9.75 -13.27 39.84
N ILE A 9 9.72 -13.41 38.50
CA ILE A 9 8.85 -12.61 37.64
C ILE A 9 7.42 -13.16 37.81
N PRO A 10 6.50 -12.37 38.39
CA PRO A 10 5.16 -12.86 38.64
C PRO A 10 4.39 -13.03 37.32
N GLU A 11 3.52 -14.05 37.26
CA GLU A 11 2.81 -14.43 36.03
C GLU A 11 2.08 -13.27 35.34
N PHE A 12 1.59 -12.27 36.09
CA PHE A 12 0.88 -11.14 35.50
C PHE A 12 1.77 -10.26 34.61
N VAL A 13 3.07 -10.15 34.91
CA VAL A 13 4.03 -9.40 34.07
C VAL A 13 4.29 -10.18 32.79
N THR A 14 4.51 -11.49 32.89
CA THR A 14 4.75 -12.35 31.72
C THR A 14 3.52 -12.39 30.81
N ARG A 15 2.32 -12.52 31.37
CA ARG A 15 1.05 -12.46 30.62
C ARG A 15 0.81 -11.07 30.01
N GLY A 16 1.05 -10.01 30.77
CA GLY A 16 0.92 -8.63 30.27
C GLY A 16 1.88 -8.33 29.11
N LEU A 17 3.12 -8.81 29.21
CA LEU A 17 4.12 -8.67 28.16
C LEU A 17 3.76 -9.48 26.91
N GLN A 18 3.18 -10.67 27.06
CA GLN A 18 2.70 -11.48 25.93
C GLN A 18 1.59 -10.78 25.16
N ILE A 19 0.65 -10.14 25.87
CA ILE A 19 -0.44 -9.36 25.25
C ILE A 19 0.14 -8.11 24.56
N ALA A 20 1.05 -7.40 25.22
CA ALA A 20 1.74 -6.24 24.64
C ALA A 20 2.54 -6.61 23.37
N GLY A 21 3.16 -7.78 23.37
CA GLY A 21 3.85 -8.35 22.21
C GLY A 21 2.91 -8.66 21.03
N GLY A 22 1.62 -8.91 21.27
CA GLY A 22 0.62 -9.00 20.21
C GLY A 22 0.21 -7.63 19.65
N PHE A 23 0.07 -6.64 20.53
CA PHE A 23 -0.35 -5.28 20.13
C PHE A 23 0.72 -4.50 19.37
N ILE A 24 2.01 -4.77 19.60
CA ILE A 24 3.11 -4.06 18.92
C ILE A 24 3.05 -4.20 17.39
N VAL A 25 2.51 -5.32 16.89
CA VAL A 25 2.36 -5.59 15.46
C VAL A 25 1.42 -4.56 14.81
N VAL A 26 0.35 -4.15 15.51
CA VAL A 26 -0.60 -3.13 15.05
C VAL A 26 0.09 -1.77 14.88
N VAL A 27 0.96 -1.41 15.83
CA VAL A 27 1.75 -0.18 15.77
C VAL A 27 2.73 -0.19 14.59
N GLY A 28 3.33 -1.36 14.29
CA GLY A 28 4.19 -1.55 13.12
C GLY A 28 3.46 -1.27 11.80
N TYR A 29 2.25 -1.82 11.62
CA TYR A 29 1.44 -1.50 10.44
C TYR A 29 1.04 -0.03 10.38
N ALA A 30 0.73 0.60 11.52
CA ALA A 30 0.42 2.02 11.56
C ALA A 30 1.60 2.92 11.12
N MET A 31 2.84 2.54 11.45
CA MET A 31 4.03 3.26 10.98
C MET A 31 4.15 3.24 9.45
N VAL A 32 3.89 2.09 8.83
CA VAL A 32 3.92 1.94 7.37
C VAL A 32 2.81 2.78 6.72
N LEU A 33 1.59 2.72 7.26
CA LEU A 33 0.45 3.49 6.77
C LEU A 33 0.69 5.00 6.86
N ARG A 34 1.32 5.45 7.95
CA ARG A 34 1.67 6.85 8.16
C ARG A 34 2.64 7.38 7.12
N MET A 35 3.56 6.54 6.63
CA MET A 35 4.50 6.93 5.58
C MET A 35 3.85 7.03 4.20
N MET A 36 2.82 6.22 3.92
CA MET A 36 2.04 6.38 2.68
C MET A 36 1.13 7.62 2.74
N GLY A 37 0.58 7.97 3.90
CA GLY A 37 0.14 9.34 4.22
C GLY A 37 -0.95 9.97 3.31
N VAL A 38 -1.67 9.17 2.53
CA VAL A 38 -2.65 9.65 1.56
C VAL A 38 -4.06 9.33 2.02
N LYS A 39 -4.77 10.36 2.51
CA LYS A 39 -6.15 10.27 3.05
C LYS A 39 -7.14 9.69 2.04
N TYR A 40 -6.85 9.78 0.73
CA TYR A 40 -7.64 9.20 -0.34
C TYR A 40 -7.41 7.69 -0.57
N LEU A 41 -6.37 7.07 0.01
CA LEU A 41 -6.18 5.60 -0.01
C LEU A 41 -6.84 4.87 1.16
N MET A 42 -7.29 5.58 2.20
CA MET A 42 -7.97 4.95 3.34
C MET A 42 -9.12 4.00 2.92
N PRO A 43 -9.99 4.33 1.96
CA PRO A 43 -11.04 3.42 1.51
C PRO A 43 -10.50 2.11 0.94
N PHE A 44 -9.41 2.16 0.17
CA PHE A 44 -8.76 0.97 -0.40
C PHE A 44 -8.11 0.10 0.69
N PHE A 45 -7.52 0.74 1.71
CA PHE A 45 -6.97 0.03 2.86
C PHE A 45 -8.06 -0.73 3.63
N PHE A 46 -9.20 -0.09 3.93
CA PHE A 46 -10.31 -0.75 4.62
C PHE A 46 -10.94 -1.86 3.77
N LEU A 47 -11.06 -1.66 2.45
CA LEU A 47 -11.55 -2.69 1.53
C LEU A 47 -10.66 -3.94 1.56
N GLY A 48 -9.34 -3.76 1.46
CA GLY A 48 -8.37 -4.85 1.53
C GLY A 48 -8.34 -5.53 2.90
N PHE A 49 -8.49 -4.77 3.99
CA PHE A 49 -8.59 -5.32 5.35
C PHE A 49 -9.84 -6.19 5.54
N LEU A 50 -11.00 -5.71 5.06
CA LEU A 50 -12.25 -6.46 5.15
C LEU A 50 -12.18 -7.73 4.30
N ALA A 51 -11.65 -7.63 3.08
CA ALA A 51 -11.38 -8.79 2.23
C ALA A 51 -10.40 -9.77 2.90
N GLY A 52 -9.33 -9.27 3.53
CA GLY A 52 -8.33 -10.08 4.25
C GLY A 52 -8.89 -10.87 5.43
N GLY A 53 -9.87 -10.33 6.14
CA GLY A 53 -10.49 -11.00 7.29
C GLY A 53 -11.41 -12.17 6.92
N TYR A 54 -11.99 -12.15 5.71
CA TYR A 54 -12.95 -13.16 5.26
C TYR A 54 -12.39 -14.11 4.21
N LEU A 55 -11.42 -13.68 3.38
CA LEU A 55 -10.79 -14.51 2.38
C LEU A 55 -9.50 -15.14 2.93
N ASN A 56 -9.44 -16.47 2.93
CA ASN A 56 -8.26 -17.24 3.32
C ASN A 56 -7.23 -17.32 2.17
N PHE A 57 -6.80 -16.16 1.66
CA PHE A 57 -5.78 -16.07 0.62
C PHE A 57 -4.40 -15.72 1.18
N SER A 58 -3.36 -16.08 0.43
CA SER A 58 -1.98 -15.75 0.80
C SER A 58 -1.72 -14.24 0.72
N LEU A 59 -0.76 -13.74 1.51
CA LEU A 59 -0.34 -12.33 1.45
C LEU A 59 0.10 -11.92 0.04
N LEU A 60 0.69 -12.85 -0.72
CA LEU A 60 1.11 -12.60 -2.09
C LEU A 60 -0.09 -12.32 -3.01
N ALA A 61 -1.19 -13.06 -2.85
CA ALA A 61 -2.41 -12.84 -3.63
C ALA A 61 -3.03 -11.46 -3.33
N PHE A 62 -3.11 -11.07 -2.05
CA PHE A 62 -3.57 -9.73 -1.68
C PHE A 62 -2.66 -8.62 -2.21
N GLY A 63 -1.34 -8.82 -2.17
CA GLY A 63 -0.37 -7.90 -2.77
C GLY A 63 -0.58 -7.74 -4.27
N GLY A 64 -0.74 -8.86 -4.99
CA GLY A 64 -1.01 -8.86 -6.44
C GLY A 64 -2.29 -8.14 -6.81
N VAL A 65 -3.40 -8.42 -6.11
CA VAL A 65 -4.68 -7.71 -6.33
C VAL A 65 -4.56 -6.22 -6.03
N GLY A 66 -3.86 -5.84 -4.96
CA GLY A 66 -3.61 -4.43 -4.62
C GLY A 66 -2.84 -3.69 -5.72
N VAL A 67 -1.82 -4.32 -6.32
CA VAL A 67 -1.06 -3.73 -7.44
C VAL A 67 -1.93 -3.56 -8.68
N ILE A 68 -2.76 -4.55 -9.03
CA ILE A 68 -3.66 -4.45 -10.19
C ILE A 68 -4.66 -3.30 -9.99
N ILE A 69 -5.27 -3.19 -8.81
CA ILE A 69 -6.19 -2.09 -8.48
C ILE A 69 -5.47 -0.74 -8.55
N ALA A 70 -4.22 -0.64 -8.08
CA ALA A 70 -3.43 0.58 -8.16
C ALA A 70 -3.13 1.01 -9.59
N LEU A 71 -2.75 0.07 -10.48
CA LEU A 71 -2.50 0.35 -11.90
C LEU A 71 -3.77 0.84 -12.61
N ILE A 72 -4.91 0.18 -12.36
CA ILE A 72 -6.20 0.60 -12.91
C ILE A 72 -6.57 1.99 -12.39
N TYR A 73 -6.41 2.25 -11.09
CA TYR A 73 -6.69 3.56 -10.50
C TYR A 73 -5.82 4.67 -11.11
N ILE A 74 -4.53 4.42 -11.35
CA ILE A 74 -3.63 5.37 -12.03
C ILE A 74 -4.08 5.61 -13.48
N GLN A 75 -4.46 4.56 -14.22
CA GLN A 75 -4.87 4.68 -15.62
C GLN A 75 -6.20 5.45 -15.77
N LEU A 76 -7.11 5.33 -14.79
CA LEU A 76 -8.41 6.00 -14.81
C LEU A 76 -8.41 7.40 -14.17
N ASN A 77 -7.43 7.75 -13.32
CA ASN A 77 -7.30 9.11 -12.79
C ASN A 77 -6.50 10.01 -13.73
N PRO A 78 -7.13 10.90 -14.52
CA PRO A 78 -6.45 11.75 -15.51
C PRO A 78 -5.54 12.83 -14.91
N GLN A 79 -5.45 12.93 -13.59
CA GLN A 79 -4.65 13.93 -12.86
C GLN A 79 -3.13 13.78 -13.07
N TRP A 80 -2.68 12.66 -13.68
CA TRP A 80 -1.29 12.40 -14.05
C TRP A 80 -1.04 12.29 -15.57
N ARG A 81 -2.01 12.71 -16.40
CA ARG A 81 -1.63 13.15 -17.75
C ARG A 81 -0.79 14.42 -17.59
N LYS A 82 0.51 14.26 -17.31
CA LYS A 82 1.47 15.23 -17.85
C LYS A 82 1.07 15.37 -19.31
N PRO A 83 0.79 16.58 -19.81
CA PRO A 83 0.56 16.73 -21.23
C PRO A 83 1.80 16.11 -21.88
N GLU A 84 1.59 14.95 -22.49
CA GLU A 84 2.46 14.47 -23.53
C GLU A 84 2.64 15.70 -24.43
N PRO A 85 3.86 16.18 -24.68
CA PRO A 85 4.04 17.12 -25.76
C PRO A 85 3.40 16.41 -26.93
N GLN A 86 2.23 16.90 -27.36
CA GLN A 86 1.61 16.44 -28.59
C GLN A 86 2.75 16.55 -29.58
N ALA A 87 3.27 15.40 -30.03
CA ALA A 87 4.07 15.35 -31.22
C ALA A 87 3.11 15.85 -32.28
N SER A 88 3.23 17.16 -32.51
CA SER A 88 2.43 17.92 -33.44
C SER A 88 2.35 17.11 -34.71
N ALA A 89 1.14 16.99 -35.23
CA ALA A 89 0.88 16.52 -36.58
C ALA A 89 1.50 17.51 -37.59
N ALA A 90 2.82 17.55 -37.63
CA ALA A 90 3.64 18.38 -38.49
C ALA A 90 4.47 17.46 -39.39
N SER A 91 3.77 16.64 -40.17
CA SER A 91 4.36 15.95 -41.31
C SER A 91 3.46 15.92 -42.55
N SER A 92 2.26 16.53 -42.49
CA SER A 92 1.43 16.74 -43.69
C SER A 92 1.65 18.10 -44.36
N THR A 93 2.07 19.14 -43.63
CA THR A 93 2.28 20.49 -44.21
C THR A 93 3.64 20.65 -44.92
N ALA A 94 4.63 19.81 -44.60
CA ALA A 94 5.96 19.92 -45.20
C ALA A 94 6.05 19.32 -46.63
N LEU A 95 5.13 18.42 -46.99
CA LEU A 95 5.09 17.83 -48.34
C LEU A 95 4.41 18.77 -49.36
N ASP A 96 3.48 19.62 -48.91
CA ASP A 96 2.72 20.55 -49.76
C ASP A 96 3.51 21.82 -50.13
N GLN A 97 4.69 22.03 -49.52
CA GLN A 97 5.53 23.22 -49.71
C GLN A 97 6.82 22.92 -50.52
N LEU A 98 6.95 21.70 -51.05
CA LEU A 98 8.05 21.27 -51.93
C LEU A 98 7.60 21.09 -53.40
N ASP A 99 6.30 21.16 -53.67
CA ASP A 99 5.69 21.00 -55.00
C ASP A 99 5.28 22.33 -55.67
N ASP A 100 5.52 23.48 -55.02
CA ASP A 100 5.36 24.86 -55.55
C ASP A 100 6.72 25.56 -55.78
#